data_AF-A4RQW9-F1
#
_entry.id   AF-A4RQW9-F1
#
_cell.length_a   1.000
_cell.length_b   1.000
_cell.length_c   1.000
_cell.angle_alpha   90.00
_cell.angle_beta   90.00
_cell.angle_gamma   90.00
#
_symmetry.space_group_name_H-M   'P 1'
#
loop_
_entity.id
_entity.type
_entity.pdbx_description
1 polymer ?
#
loop_
_entity_poly.entity_id
_entity_poly.type
_entity_poly.pdbx_seq_one_letter_code
_entity_poly.pdbx_strand_id
1 'polypeptide(L)'
;MPQSWDIVETPGVGCGYDIHVKNEDKPWVMPNTAGGRATRALLQKCGVLSDATDEFEYLLLRKYFINGVANLLAIVGDCNCDGLLQHHRETMETLYDEMLEILRVPHADGFALAPENFRDVVFAGLATYRDHFPSTKLDFDAGAKLEIDSLNGYVVQRAKEQGLPCAAHERLIEQVNALVAARDGKS
;
A
#
# COMPACT_ATOMS: atom_id res chain seq x y z
N MET A 1 3.06 -6.67 2.73
CA MET A 1 3.35 -5.51 1.86
C MET A 1 4.79 -5.65 1.39
N PRO A 2 5.09 -5.57 0.09
CA PRO A 2 6.47 -5.67 -0.37
C PRO A 2 7.20 -4.38 -0.02
N GLN A 3 8.28 -4.51 0.74
CA GLN A 3 9.24 -3.45 1.02
C GLN A 3 10.46 -3.72 0.13
N SER A 4 11.25 -2.71 -0.20
CA SER A 4 12.54 -2.93 -0.84
C SER A 4 13.61 -3.09 0.25
N TRP A 5 14.40 -4.15 0.17
CA TRP A 5 15.44 -4.45 1.15
C TRP A 5 16.71 -4.94 0.47
N ASP A 6 17.85 -4.61 1.07
CA ASP A 6 19.12 -5.27 0.78
C ASP A 6 19.45 -6.18 1.96
N ILE A 7 19.71 -7.46 1.67
CA ILE A 7 20.18 -8.43 2.66
C ILE A 7 21.68 -8.63 2.42
N VAL A 8 22.49 -8.31 3.43
CA VAL A 8 23.95 -8.43 3.39
C VAL A 8 24.35 -9.51 4.38
N GLU A 9 25.15 -10.49 3.94
CA GLU A 9 25.71 -11.49 4.87
C GLU A 9 26.72 -10.83 5.81
N THR A 10 26.56 -11.05 7.11
CA THR A 10 27.47 -10.57 8.16
C THR A 10 27.86 -11.72 9.10
N PRO A 11 28.67 -12.69 8.63
CA PRO A 11 29.01 -13.87 9.42
C PRO A 11 29.65 -13.49 10.76
N GLY A 12 29.16 -14.09 11.86
CA GLY A 12 29.69 -13.86 13.20
C GLY A 12 29.15 -12.63 13.95
N VAL A 13 28.26 -11.85 13.33
CA VAL A 13 27.56 -10.71 13.95
C VAL A 13 26.05 -10.97 13.95
N GLY A 14 25.37 -10.72 15.08
CA GLY A 14 23.91 -10.82 15.17
C GLY A 14 23.37 -12.19 14.74
N CYS A 15 22.50 -12.20 13.73
CA CYS A 15 21.91 -13.42 13.15
C CYS A 15 22.66 -13.97 11.91
N GLY A 16 23.83 -13.41 11.58
CA GLY A 16 24.60 -13.75 10.38
C GLY A 16 24.22 -12.95 9.14
N TYR A 17 23.22 -12.05 9.25
CA TYR A 17 22.77 -11.18 8.17
C TYR A 17 22.46 -9.78 8.74
N ASP A 18 22.68 -8.77 7.92
CA ASP A 18 22.18 -7.41 8.09
C ASP A 18 21.13 -7.13 7.01
N ILE A 19 20.01 -6.53 7.40
CA ILE A 19 18.88 -6.26 6.49
C ILE A 19 18.63 -4.76 6.50
N HIS A 20 19.00 -4.11 5.39
CA HIS A 20 18.76 -2.69 5.18
C HIS A 20 17.43 -2.48 4.48
N VAL A 21 16.46 -1.93 5.21
CA VAL A 21 15.17 -1.53 4.66
C VAL A 21 15.34 -0.19 3.94
N LYS A 22 15.07 -0.17 2.64
CA LYS A 22 15.07 1.09 1.90
C LYS A 22 13.80 1.87 2.24
N ASN A 23 13.97 3.15 2.58
CA ASN A 23 12.91 4.16 2.69
C ASN A 23 11.96 4.11 3.91
N GLU A 24 12.28 3.50 5.04
CA GLU A 24 11.44 3.71 6.24
C GLU A 24 12.22 3.47 7.56
N ASP A 25 12.26 4.49 8.43
CA ASP A 25 12.61 4.37 9.86
C ASP A 25 11.49 3.69 10.68
N LYS A 26 10.45 3.18 10.01
CA LYS A 26 9.25 2.62 10.65
C LYS A 26 9.43 1.13 10.91
N PRO A 27 8.91 0.61 12.04
CA PRO A 27 8.99 -0.81 12.35
C PRO A 27 8.24 -1.64 11.29
N TRP A 28 8.79 -2.80 10.98
CA TRP A 28 8.01 -3.88 10.37
C TRP A 28 6.97 -4.34 11.36
N VAL A 29 5.70 -4.34 10.95
CA VAL A 29 4.59 -4.69 11.84
C VAL A 29 4.06 -6.06 11.46
N MET A 30 3.79 -6.89 12.47
CA MET A 30 3.17 -8.21 12.34
C MET A 30 2.04 -8.38 13.37
N PRO A 31 1.08 -9.29 13.12
CA PRO A 31 0.01 -9.56 14.09
C PRO A 31 0.59 -10.15 15.38
N ASN A 32 0.04 -9.78 16.54
CA ASN A 32 0.46 -10.27 17.86
C ASN A 32 0.02 -11.72 18.16
N THR A 33 0.31 -12.63 17.23
CA THR A 33 0.18 -14.07 17.41
C THR A 33 1.49 -14.65 17.95
N ALA A 34 1.47 -15.93 18.36
CA ALA A 34 2.71 -16.63 18.72
C ALA A 34 3.74 -16.60 17.57
N GLY A 35 3.28 -16.80 16.33
CA GLY A 35 4.11 -16.69 15.14
C GLY A 35 4.66 -15.28 14.92
N GLY A 36 3.81 -14.24 15.02
CA GLY A 36 4.26 -12.86 14.84
C GLY A 36 5.27 -12.42 15.91
N ARG A 37 5.09 -12.81 17.18
CA ARG A 37 6.08 -12.56 18.22
C ARG A 37 7.41 -13.28 17.96
N ALA A 38 7.37 -14.50 17.43
CA ALA A 38 8.57 -15.23 17.03
C ALA A 38 9.29 -14.55 15.86
N THR A 39 8.55 -14.11 14.83
CA THR A 39 9.09 -13.35 13.69
C THR A 39 9.72 -12.04 14.14
N ARG A 40 9.05 -11.27 14.99
CA ARG A 40 9.60 -10.04 15.61
C ARG A 40 10.94 -10.33 16.29
N ALA A 41 10.98 -11.35 17.15
CA ALA A 41 12.20 -11.70 17.89
C ALA A 41 13.36 -12.08 16.94
N LEU A 42 13.06 -12.72 15.80
CA LEU A 42 14.06 -13.02 14.78
C LEU A 42 14.55 -11.75 14.08
N LEU A 43 13.63 -10.89 13.62
CA LEU A 43 13.95 -9.64 12.93
C LEU A 43 14.78 -8.70 13.82
N GLN A 44 14.43 -8.56 15.09
CA GLN A 44 15.18 -7.74 16.06
C GLN A 44 16.62 -8.27 16.27
N LYS A 45 16.84 -9.59 16.25
CA LYS A 45 18.19 -10.17 16.30
C LYS A 45 19.03 -9.87 15.06
N CYS A 46 18.38 -9.59 13.94
CA CYS A 46 19.00 -9.18 12.68
C CYS A 46 19.08 -7.65 12.54
N GLY A 47 18.85 -6.89 13.61
CA GLY A 47 18.91 -5.42 13.57
C GLY A 47 17.70 -4.75 12.89
N VAL A 48 16.67 -5.51 12.49
CA VAL A 48 15.48 -4.96 11.84
C VAL A 48 14.50 -4.44 12.89
N LEU A 49 14.22 -3.14 12.80
CA LEU A 49 13.17 -2.52 13.60
C LEU A 49 11.83 -3.20 13.28
N SER A 50 11.24 -3.84 14.29
CA SER A 50 10.04 -4.64 14.12
C SER A 50 9.22 -4.70 15.40
N ASP A 51 7.90 -4.85 15.23
CA ASP A 51 6.94 -4.91 16.30
C ASP A 51 5.78 -5.87 16.00
N ALA A 52 5.24 -6.47 17.07
CA ALA A 52 4.11 -7.38 17.01
C ALA A 52 2.96 -6.74 17.81
N THR A 53 1.85 -6.45 17.12
CA THR A 53 0.77 -5.60 17.66
C THR A 53 -0.61 -6.20 17.40
N ASP A 54 -1.54 -5.91 18.31
CA ASP A 54 -2.96 -6.22 18.16
C ASP A 54 -3.64 -5.27 17.15
N GLU A 55 -2.99 -4.16 16.79
CA GLU A 55 -3.48 -3.17 15.82
C GLU A 55 -3.12 -3.51 14.35
N PHE A 56 -2.59 -4.71 14.10
CA PHE A 56 -2.02 -5.05 12.80
C PHE A 56 -3.01 -4.89 11.64
N GLU A 57 -4.24 -5.35 11.81
CA GLU A 57 -5.28 -5.25 10.79
C GLU A 57 -5.63 -3.80 10.44
N TYR A 58 -5.70 -2.92 11.45
CA TYR A 58 -5.91 -1.48 11.23
C TYR A 58 -4.72 -0.85 10.51
N LEU A 59 -3.49 -1.15 10.93
CA LEU A 59 -2.28 -0.59 10.32
C LEU A 59 -2.13 -1.03 8.86
N LEU A 60 -2.52 -2.28 8.56
CA LEU A 60 -2.60 -2.82 7.22
C LEU A 60 -3.66 -2.08 6.39
N LEU A 61 -4.88 -1.95 6.91
CA LEU A 61 -5.96 -1.19 6.24
C LEU A 61 -5.56 0.25 5.97
N ARG A 62 -4.98 0.95 6.96
CA ARG A 62 -4.53 2.35 6.79
C ARG A 62 -3.56 2.49 5.62
N LYS A 63 -2.53 1.64 5.53
CA LYS A 63 -1.57 1.72 4.43
C LYS A 63 -2.17 1.26 3.11
N TYR A 64 -3.04 0.26 3.14
CA TYR A 64 -3.76 -0.20 1.96
C TYR A 64 -4.64 0.91 1.36
N PHE A 65 -5.38 1.66 2.18
CA PHE A 65 -6.18 2.80 1.73
C PHE A 65 -5.34 3.92 1.14
N ILE A 66 -4.21 4.28 1.78
CA ILE A 66 -3.26 5.27 1.22
C ILE A 66 -2.80 4.84 -0.18
N ASN A 67 -2.39 3.58 -0.34
CA ASN A 67 -1.94 3.07 -1.63
C ASN A 67 -3.08 2.99 -2.66
N GLY A 68 -4.27 2.55 -2.24
CA GLY A 68 -5.43 2.35 -3.13
C GLY A 68 -5.95 3.65 -3.75
N VAL A 69 -5.85 4.78 -3.03
CA VAL A 69 -6.25 6.09 -3.56
C VAL A 69 -5.17 6.79 -4.38
N ALA A 70 -3.90 6.38 -4.26
CA ALA A 70 -2.76 7.14 -4.79
C ALA A 70 -1.94 6.39 -5.86
N ASN A 71 -1.61 5.11 -5.66
CA ASN A 71 -0.56 4.43 -6.42
C ASN A 71 -0.83 4.38 -7.93
N LEU A 72 -2.00 3.90 -8.33
CA LEU A 72 -2.39 3.84 -9.74
C LEU A 72 -2.75 5.21 -10.30
N LEU A 73 -3.33 6.08 -9.48
CA LEU A 73 -3.71 7.42 -9.89
C LEU A 73 -2.49 8.30 -10.19
N ALA A 74 -1.37 8.10 -9.50
CA ALA A 74 -0.09 8.76 -9.81
C ALA A 74 0.44 8.41 -11.21
N ILE A 75 0.11 7.22 -11.74
CA ILE A 75 0.46 6.85 -13.11
C ILE A 75 -0.43 7.61 -14.10
N VAL A 76 -1.74 7.65 -13.86
CA VAL A 76 -2.69 8.35 -14.74
C VAL A 76 -2.47 9.86 -14.73
N GLY A 77 -2.24 10.45 -13.56
CA GLY A 77 -2.02 11.89 -13.39
C GLY A 77 -0.57 12.35 -13.59
N ASP A 78 0.36 11.41 -13.79
CA ASP A 78 1.82 11.65 -13.89
C ASP A 78 2.35 12.67 -12.87
N CYS A 79 1.97 12.48 -11.60
CA CYS A 79 2.33 13.40 -10.53
C CYS A 79 2.64 12.68 -9.21
N ASN A 80 3.31 13.41 -8.32
CA ASN A 80 3.67 12.95 -6.98
C ASN A 80 2.49 13.11 -5.99
N CYS A 81 2.69 12.72 -4.72
CA CYS A 81 1.63 12.77 -3.71
C CYS A 81 1.03 14.17 -3.50
N ASP A 82 1.85 15.23 -3.50
CA ASP A 82 1.36 16.62 -3.44
C ASP A 82 0.53 16.99 -4.68
N GLY A 83 0.97 16.62 -5.87
CA GLY A 83 0.23 16.83 -7.12
C GLY A 83 -1.12 16.12 -7.12
N LEU A 84 -1.18 14.89 -6.60
CA LEU A 84 -2.43 14.15 -6.42
C LEU A 84 -3.40 14.88 -5.49
N LEU A 85 -2.90 15.32 -4.33
CA LEU A 85 -3.71 16.03 -3.34
C LEU A 85 -4.23 17.38 -3.87
N GLN A 86 -3.49 18.04 -4.76
CA GLN A 86 -3.87 19.33 -5.33
C GLN A 86 -4.80 19.21 -6.55
N HIS A 87 -4.59 18.20 -7.40
CA HIS A 87 -5.22 18.15 -8.73
C HIS A 87 -6.17 16.98 -8.93
N HIS A 88 -6.11 15.95 -8.07
CA HIS A 88 -6.87 14.71 -8.22
C HIS A 88 -7.72 14.34 -7.00
N ARG A 89 -7.90 15.27 -6.06
CA ARG A 89 -8.58 15.03 -4.77
C ARG A 89 -9.96 14.40 -4.93
N GLU A 90 -10.78 14.89 -5.86
CA GLU A 90 -12.15 14.35 -6.07
C GLU A 90 -12.14 12.87 -6.49
N THR A 91 -11.23 12.48 -7.39
CA THR A 91 -11.05 11.09 -7.79
C THR A 91 -10.60 10.24 -6.61
N MET A 92 -9.67 10.75 -5.80
CA MET A 92 -9.21 10.05 -4.60
C MET A 92 -10.32 9.83 -3.57
N GLU A 93 -11.20 10.82 -3.37
CA GLU A 93 -12.35 10.69 -2.47
C GLU A 93 -13.33 9.63 -2.99
N THR A 94 -13.57 9.59 -4.31
CA THR A 94 -14.44 8.57 -4.92
C THR A 94 -13.84 7.17 -4.75
N LEU A 95 -12.54 7.01 -4.98
CA LEU A 95 -11.83 5.74 -4.77
C LEU A 95 -11.91 5.31 -3.30
N TYR A 96 -11.72 6.25 -2.38
CA TYR A 96 -11.84 6.00 -0.94
C TYR A 96 -13.25 5.52 -0.57
N ASP A 97 -14.29 6.15 -1.09
CA ASP A 97 -15.69 5.81 -0.80
C ASP A 97 -16.04 4.39 -1.25
N GLU A 98 -15.70 4.05 -2.49
CA GLU A 98 -15.87 2.70 -3.01
C GLU A 98 -15.08 1.69 -2.16
N MET A 99 -13.80 1.97 -1.84
CA MET A 99 -13.00 1.10 -0.99
C MET A 99 -13.63 0.90 0.38
N LEU A 100 -14.10 1.97 1.01
CA LEU A 100 -14.69 1.91 2.34
C LEU A 100 -15.94 1.04 2.32
N GLU A 101 -16.85 1.25 1.37
CA GLU A 101 -18.07 0.45 1.25
C GLU A 101 -17.76 -1.04 1.03
N ILE A 102 -16.89 -1.33 0.06
CA ILE A 102 -16.57 -2.69 -0.38
C ILE A 102 -15.79 -3.47 0.69
N LEU A 103 -14.88 -2.80 1.41
CA LEU A 103 -13.96 -3.49 2.33
C LEU A 103 -14.48 -3.55 3.77
N ARG A 104 -15.53 -2.78 4.10
CA ARG A 104 -16.03 -2.68 5.48
C ARG A 104 -16.42 -4.01 6.10
N VAL A 105 -17.14 -4.84 5.34
CA VAL A 105 -17.60 -6.16 5.79
C VAL A 105 -16.47 -7.20 5.80
N PRO A 106 -15.71 -7.41 4.70
CA PRO A 106 -14.68 -8.46 4.68
C PRO A 106 -13.50 -8.17 5.63
N HIS A 107 -13.30 -6.92 6.04
CA HIS A 107 -12.24 -6.52 6.98
C HIS A 107 -12.78 -5.86 8.25
N ALA A 108 -13.96 -6.31 8.71
CA ALA A 108 -14.64 -5.71 9.87
C ALA A 108 -13.76 -5.61 11.11
N ASP A 109 -12.90 -6.60 11.39
CA ASP A 109 -11.98 -6.60 12.53
C ASP A 109 -10.98 -5.44 12.47
N GLY A 110 -10.43 -5.15 11.29
CA GLY A 110 -9.54 -4.02 11.11
C GLY A 110 -10.27 -2.68 11.19
N PHE A 111 -11.49 -2.60 10.67
CA PHE A 111 -12.34 -1.40 10.78
C PHE A 111 -12.84 -1.16 12.20
N ALA A 112 -13.00 -2.18 13.03
CA ALA A 112 -13.35 -2.04 14.44
C ALA A 112 -12.25 -1.34 15.26
N LEU A 113 -11.01 -1.38 14.77
CA LEU A 113 -9.85 -0.71 15.34
C LEU A 113 -9.57 0.66 14.71
N ALA A 114 -10.19 0.96 13.56
CA ALA A 114 -10.01 2.23 12.87
C ALA A 114 -10.70 3.38 13.61
N PRO A 115 -10.10 4.57 13.69
CA PRO A 115 -10.73 5.72 14.33
C PRO A 115 -11.91 6.23 13.50
N GLU A 116 -12.85 6.94 14.14
CA GLU A 116 -14.04 7.49 13.46
C GLU A 116 -13.66 8.41 12.29
N ASN A 117 -12.55 9.14 12.40
CA ASN A 117 -12.02 10.02 11.36
C ASN A 117 -11.02 9.30 10.42
N PHE A 118 -11.23 8.02 10.11
CA PHE A 118 -10.31 7.22 9.30
C PHE A 118 -9.97 7.86 7.94
N ARG A 119 -10.91 8.55 7.32
CA ARG A 119 -10.69 9.30 6.06
C ARG A 119 -9.58 10.33 6.23
N ASP A 120 -9.67 11.18 7.25
CA ASP A 120 -8.68 12.21 7.53
C ASP A 120 -7.31 11.60 7.83
N VAL A 121 -7.29 10.47 8.55
CA VAL A 121 -6.06 9.72 8.83
C VAL A 121 -5.40 9.22 7.55
N VAL A 122 -6.17 8.72 6.57
CA VAL A 122 -5.63 8.27 5.28
C VAL A 122 -5.04 9.44 4.50
N PHE A 123 -5.78 10.54 4.32
CA PHE A 123 -5.28 11.69 3.55
C PHE A 123 -4.14 12.43 4.25
N ALA A 124 -4.18 12.58 5.57
CA ALA A 124 -3.05 13.13 6.33
C ALA A 124 -1.82 12.22 6.22
N GLY A 125 -2.02 10.89 6.26
CA GLY A 125 -0.98 9.90 6.05
C GLY A 125 -0.33 10.04 4.67
N LEU A 126 -1.13 10.19 3.61
CA LEU A 126 -0.62 10.44 2.26
C LEU A 126 0.15 11.76 2.17
N ALA A 127 -0.35 12.83 2.79
CA ALA A 127 0.31 14.14 2.78
C ALA A 127 1.73 14.11 3.40
N THR A 128 2.04 13.14 4.27
CA THR A 128 3.40 12.98 4.82
C THR A 128 4.45 12.65 3.76
N TYR A 129 4.06 12.11 2.61
CA TYR A 129 4.96 11.78 1.50
C TYR A 129 5.33 12.99 0.64
N ARG A 130 4.59 14.11 0.72
CA ARG A 130 4.92 15.38 0.03
C ARG A 130 5.18 15.19 -1.48
N ASP A 131 6.37 15.55 -1.94
CA ASP A 131 6.79 15.51 -3.34
C ASP A 131 7.28 14.12 -3.80
N HIS A 132 7.18 13.09 -2.97
CA HIS A 132 7.55 11.72 -3.34
C HIS A 132 6.52 11.12 -4.29
N PHE A 133 7.02 10.37 -5.28
CA PHE A 133 6.19 9.52 -6.12
C PHE A 133 5.88 8.20 -5.39
N PRO A 134 4.64 7.69 -5.49
CA PRO A 134 4.32 6.34 -5.02
C PRO A 134 5.19 5.27 -5.69
N SER A 135 5.50 4.20 -4.96
CA SER A 135 6.38 3.13 -5.47
C SER A 135 5.89 2.53 -6.80
N THR A 136 4.59 2.32 -6.95
CA THR A 136 4.01 1.78 -8.20
C THR A 136 4.23 2.70 -9.41
N LYS A 137 4.34 4.02 -9.21
CA LYS A 137 4.71 4.96 -10.29
C LYS A 137 6.19 4.81 -10.65
N LEU A 138 7.07 4.66 -9.65
CA LEU A 138 8.49 4.40 -9.90
C LEU A 138 8.70 3.07 -10.63
N ASP A 139 7.96 2.02 -10.26
CA ASP A 139 7.95 0.73 -10.95
C ASP A 139 7.45 0.88 -12.40
N PHE A 140 6.44 1.71 -12.63
CA PHE A 140 5.94 2.00 -13.96
C PHE A 140 7.00 2.67 -14.83
N ASP A 141 7.66 3.72 -14.32
CA ASP A 141 8.70 4.47 -15.02
C ASP A 141 9.94 3.60 -15.30
N ALA A 142 10.24 2.66 -14.41
CA ALA A 142 11.33 1.68 -14.57
C ALA A 142 11.00 0.54 -15.55
N GLY A 143 9.79 0.50 -16.14
CA GLY A 143 9.38 -0.59 -17.03
C GLY A 143 9.09 -1.91 -16.29
N ALA A 144 8.94 -1.89 -14.97
CA ALA A 144 8.68 -3.08 -14.19
C ALA A 144 7.22 -3.54 -14.34
N LYS A 145 6.98 -4.80 -13.94
CA LYS A 145 5.62 -5.36 -13.82
C LYS A 145 4.94 -4.72 -12.61
N LEU A 146 3.71 -4.25 -12.80
CA LEU A 146 2.93 -3.59 -11.76
C LEU A 146 2.08 -4.57 -10.94
N GLU A 147 1.90 -4.26 -9.65
CA GLU A 147 1.03 -4.99 -8.73
C GLU A 147 -0.43 -4.46 -8.77
N ILE A 148 -1.05 -4.41 -9.95
CA ILE A 148 -2.42 -3.88 -10.12
C ILE A 148 -3.45 -4.78 -9.39
N ASP A 149 -3.28 -6.09 -9.49
CA ASP A 149 -4.25 -7.08 -8.98
C ASP A 149 -4.32 -7.10 -7.44
N SER A 150 -3.23 -6.81 -6.75
CA SER A 150 -3.16 -6.88 -5.27
C SER A 150 -3.67 -5.60 -4.59
N LEU A 151 -3.77 -4.49 -5.32
CA LEU A 151 -4.31 -3.22 -4.84
C LEU A 151 -5.73 -3.02 -5.38
N ASN A 152 -5.95 -2.10 -6.31
CA ASN A 152 -7.29 -1.77 -6.83
C ASN A 152 -7.99 -3.00 -7.43
N GLY A 153 -7.26 -3.97 -8.00
CA GLY A 153 -7.84 -5.22 -8.50
C GLY A 153 -8.50 -6.06 -7.41
N TYR A 154 -7.95 -6.07 -6.19
CA TYR A 154 -8.56 -6.75 -5.03
C TYR A 154 -9.89 -6.09 -4.65
N VAL A 155 -9.97 -4.76 -4.69
CA VAL A 155 -11.21 -4.01 -4.43
C VAL A 155 -12.29 -4.38 -5.46
N VAL A 156 -11.94 -4.41 -6.75
CA VAL A 156 -12.86 -4.84 -7.82
C VAL A 156 -13.32 -6.29 -7.62
N GLN A 157 -12.42 -7.19 -7.23
CA GLN A 157 -12.76 -8.58 -6.94
C GLN A 157 -13.76 -8.67 -5.78
N ARG A 158 -13.50 -7.98 -4.66
CA ARG A 158 -14.40 -7.96 -3.49
C ARG A 158 -15.75 -7.33 -3.82
N ALA A 159 -15.79 -6.32 -4.68
CA ALA A 159 -17.05 -5.72 -5.12
C ALA A 159 -17.91 -6.71 -5.89
N LYS A 160 -17.30 -7.45 -6.83
CA LYS A 160 -17.99 -8.48 -7.63
C LYS A 160 -18.57 -9.60 -6.77
N GLU A 161 -17.83 -10.07 -5.77
CA GLU A 161 -18.30 -11.09 -4.83
C GLU A 161 -19.48 -10.62 -3.97
N GLN A 162 -19.57 -9.32 -3.71
CA GLN A 162 -20.65 -8.71 -2.93
C GLN A 162 -21.80 -8.15 -3.78
N GLY A 163 -21.65 -8.12 -5.11
CA GLY A 163 -22.62 -7.48 -6.02
C GLY A 163 -22.67 -5.95 -5.90
N LEU A 164 -21.57 -5.32 -5.46
CA LEU A 164 -21.45 -3.87 -5.28
C LEU A 164 -20.81 -3.18 -6.50
N PRO A 165 -21.16 -1.91 -6.79
CA PRO A 165 -20.49 -1.13 -7.83
C PRO A 165 -19.06 -0.76 -7.44
N CYS A 166 -18.15 -0.66 -8.41
CA CYS A 166 -16.73 -0.34 -8.21
C CYS A 166 -16.15 0.41 -9.42
N ALA A 167 -16.95 1.33 -9.97
CA ALA A 167 -16.71 1.91 -11.29
C ALA A 167 -15.47 2.80 -11.33
N ALA A 168 -15.11 3.48 -10.23
CA ALA A 168 -13.91 4.29 -10.20
C ALA A 168 -12.65 3.44 -10.24
N HIS A 169 -12.60 2.33 -9.49
CA HIS A 169 -11.46 1.41 -9.53
C HIS A 169 -11.35 0.68 -10.87
N GLU A 170 -12.46 0.22 -11.45
CA GLU A 170 -12.47 -0.43 -12.77
C GLU A 170 -11.92 0.50 -13.86
N ARG A 171 -12.40 1.75 -13.92
CA ARG A 171 -11.90 2.75 -14.87
C ARG A 171 -10.42 3.07 -14.66
N LEU A 172 -9.99 3.20 -13.40
CA LEU A 172 -8.59 3.49 -13.09
C LEU A 172 -7.66 2.36 -13.57
N ILE A 173 -8.06 1.11 -13.35
CA ILE A 173 -7.32 -0.07 -13.82
C ILE A 173 -7.25 -0.09 -15.35
N GLU A 174 -8.35 0.18 -16.05
CA GLU A 174 -8.39 0.25 -17.52
C GLU A 174 -7.43 1.32 -18.06
N GLN A 175 -7.42 2.51 -17.46
CA GLN A 175 -6.51 3.60 -17.84
C GLN A 175 -5.04 3.21 -17.64
N VAL A 176 -4.71 2.62 -16.49
CA VAL A 176 -3.33 2.16 -16.23
C VAL A 176 -2.91 1.05 -17.18
N ASN A 177 -3.78 0.08 -17.46
CA ASN A 177 -3.48 -0.99 -18.42
C ASN A 177 -3.20 -0.45 -19.83
N ALA A 178 -3.95 0.56 -20.26
CA ALA A 178 -3.68 1.23 -21.54
C ALA A 178 -2.33 1.95 -21.54
N LEU A 179 -1.95 2.61 -20.44
CA LEU A 179 -0.65 3.26 -20.29
C LEU A 179 0.51 2.26 -20.27
N VAL A 180 0.35 1.12 -19.59
CA VAL A 180 1.32 0.02 -19.58
C VAL A 180 1.50 -0.56 -20.98
N ALA A 181 0.42 -0.84 -21.69
CA ALA A 181 0.48 -1.33 -23.08
C ALA A 181 1.19 -0.33 -24.01
N ALA A 182 0.94 0.97 -23.84
CA ALA A 182 1.58 2.03 -24.62
C ALA A 182 3.07 2.22 -24.27
N ARG A 183 3.46 1.99 -23.01
CA ARG A 183 4.86 1.99 -22.57
C ARG A 183 5.60 0.80 -23.18
N ASP A 184 5.04 -0.40 -23.05
CA ASP A 184 5.71 -1.64 -23.43
C ASP A 184 5.73 -1.85 -24.95
N GLY A 185 4.70 -1.38 -25.67
CA GLY A 185 4.62 -1.45 -27.14
C GLY A 185 5.54 -0.48 -27.89
N LYS A 186 6.28 0.38 -27.18
CA LYS A 186 7.33 1.26 -27.76
C LYS A 186 8.72 0.60 -27.74
N SER A 187 8.81 -0.67 -27.33
CA SER A 187 10.05 -1.46 -27.23
C SER A 187 10.35 -2.21 -28.52
#